data_AF-A0A1V6DFP9-F1
#
_entry.id   AF-A0A1V6DFP9-F1
#
_cell.length_a   1.000
_cell.length_b   1.000
_cell.length_c   1.000
_cell.angle_alpha   90.00
_cell.angle_beta   90.00
_cell.angle_gamma   90.00
#
_symmetry.space_group_name_H-M   'P 1'
#
loop_
_entity.id
_entity.type
_entity.pdbx_description
1 polymer ?
#
loop_
_entity_poly.entity_id
_entity_poly.type
_entity_poly.pdbx_seq_one_letter_code
_entity_poly.pdbx_strand_id
1 'polypeptide(L)'
;MTPICPHTLSNRTIVFRQEVRLRIENRSAPARMLVALDGRSHLVNDTGASVEIALAPQRLPLIQSRDHAHFDVVRRKLGWSGGFTG
;
A
#
# COMPACT_ATOMS: atom_id res chain seq x y z
N MET A 1 4.44 0.47 3.91
CA MET A 1 4.74 -0.89 3.40
C MET A 1 4.37 -1.89 4.47
N THR A 2 3.56 -2.88 4.11
CA THR A 2 3.12 -3.96 4.99
C THR A 2 3.47 -5.28 4.31
N PRO A 3 4.43 -6.05 4.82
CA PRO A 3 4.77 -7.35 4.24
C PRO A 3 3.58 -8.32 4.33
N ILE A 4 3.42 -9.18 3.33
CA ILE A 4 2.38 -10.23 3.31
C ILE A 4 3.03 -11.56 3.66
N CYS A 5 2.53 -12.23 4.70
CA CYS A 5 3.04 -13.51 5.21
C CYS A 5 4.58 -13.66 5.21
N PRO A 6 5.33 -12.69 5.75
CA PRO A 6 6.78 -12.72 5.76
C PRO A 6 7.35 -13.82 6.67
N HIS A 7 8.44 -14.47 6.24
CA HIS A 7 9.11 -15.56 6.96
C HIS A 7 10.20 -15.08 7.94
N THR A 8 10.04 -13.90 8.54
CA THR A 8 10.96 -13.38 9.57
C THR A 8 10.22 -13.18 10.89
N LEU A 9 10.93 -13.11 12.01
CA LEU A 9 10.30 -12.99 13.33
C LEU A 9 9.80 -11.56 13.62
N SER A 10 10.44 -10.55 13.04
CA SER A 10 10.10 -9.13 13.21
C SER A 10 9.53 -8.56 11.93
N ASN A 11 8.20 -8.48 11.85
CA ASN A 11 7.50 -7.90 10.70
C ASN A 11 6.46 -6.89 11.16
N ARG A 12 6.75 -5.62 10.90
CA ARG A 12 5.85 -4.51 11.22
C ARG A 12 5.62 -3.67 9.98
N THR A 13 4.44 -3.05 9.91
CA THR A 13 4.19 -2.00 8.91
C THR A 13 5.16 -0.85 9.12
N ILE A 14 5.76 -0.38 8.03
CA ILE A 14 6.65 0.80 8.02
C ILE A 14 5.98 1.92 7.24
N VAL A 15 5.96 3.12 7.83
CA VAL A 15 5.50 4.36 7.18
C VAL A 15 6.73 5.16 6.76
N PHE A 16 6.77 5.60 5.51
CA PHE A 16 7.89 6.36 4.94
C PHE A 16 7.50 7.81 4.73
N ARG A 17 8.51 8.69 4.68
CA ARG A 17 8.34 10.06 4.18
C ARG A 17 8.09 10.05 2.67
N GLN A 18 7.47 11.10 2.17
CA GLN A 18 7.05 11.23 0.77
C GLN A 18 8.21 11.20 -0.24
N GLU A 19 9.40 11.62 0.18
CA GLU A 19 10.60 11.70 -0.68
C GLU A 19 11.30 10.34 -0.87
N VAL A 20 10.91 9.33 -0.08
CA VAL A 20 11.52 8.01 -0.13
C VAL A 20 11.12 7.30 -1.42
N ARG A 21 12.12 6.83 -2.15
CA ARG A 21 11.97 5.90 -3.27
C ARG A 21 12.28 4.50 -2.80
N LEU A 22 11.37 3.57 -3.04
CA LEU A 22 11.55 2.16 -2.70
C LEU A 22 11.98 1.39 -3.94
N ARG A 23 13.00 0.56 -3.80
CA ARG A 23 13.43 -0.40 -4.83
C ARG A 23 13.24 -1.81 -4.29
N ILE A 24 12.45 -2.62 -4.98
CA ILE A 24 12.17 -4.01 -4.64
C ILE A 24 12.88 -4.88 -5.67
N GLU A 25 13.69 -5.83 -5.20
CA GLU A 25 14.46 -6.71 -6.05
C GLU A 25 14.03 -8.14 -5.84
N ASN A 26 13.79 -8.86 -6.94
CA ASN A 26 13.56 -10.29 -6.87
C ASN A 26 14.90 -11.02 -6.76
N ARG A 27 15.19 -11.55 -5.57
CA ARG A 27 16.40 -12.33 -5.30
C ARG A 27 16.19 -13.85 -5.39
N SER A 28 15.00 -14.29 -5.80
CA SER A 28 14.59 -15.71 -5.78
C SER A 28 14.42 -16.31 -7.18
N ALA A 29 15.37 -16.04 -8.10
CA ALA A 29 15.32 -16.63 -9.44
C ALA A 29 15.27 -18.17 -9.39
N PRO A 30 14.42 -18.84 -10.19
CA PRO A 30 13.66 -18.33 -11.35
C PRO A 30 12.24 -17.84 -11.03
N ALA A 31 11.87 -17.65 -9.76
CA ALA A 31 10.53 -17.19 -9.41
C ALA A 31 10.23 -15.85 -10.09
N ARG A 32 9.00 -15.67 -10.58
CA ARG A 32 8.55 -14.43 -11.23
C ARG A 32 7.88 -13.52 -10.20
N MET A 33 8.01 -12.21 -10.38
CA MET A 33 7.33 -11.25 -9.52
C MET A 33 5.99 -10.86 -10.15
N LEU A 34 4.91 -10.92 -9.37
CA LEU A 34 3.60 -10.38 -9.76
C LEU A 34 3.44 -9.00 -9.14
N VAL A 35 3.14 -7.99 -9.96
CA VAL A 35 2.88 -6.62 -9.51
C VAL A 35 1.43 -6.30 -9.83
N ALA A 36 0.65 -5.92 -8.83
CA ALA A 36 -0.73 -5.47 -9.01
C ALA A 36 -0.86 -3.98 -8.69
N LEU A 37 -1.46 -3.23 -9.61
CA LEU A 37 -1.76 -1.80 -9.50
C LEU A 37 -3.29 -1.65 -9.51
N ASP A 38 -3.87 -1.15 -8.42
CA ASP A 38 -5.32 -0.96 -8.25
C ASP A 38 -6.16 -2.21 -8.65
N GLY A 39 -5.67 -3.40 -8.30
CA GLY A 39 -6.32 -4.68 -8.57
C GLY A 39 -6.03 -5.29 -9.95
N ARG A 40 -5.29 -4.59 -10.82
CA ARG A 40 -4.86 -5.10 -12.13
C ARG A 40 -3.44 -5.65 -12.04
N SER A 41 -3.26 -6.91 -12.40
CA SER A 41 -1.98 -7.61 -12.24
C SER A 41 -1.14 -7.63 -13.53
N HIS A 42 0.17 -7.53 -13.34
CA HIS A 42 1.20 -7.59 -14.37
C HIS A 42 2.30 -8.54 -13.91
N LEU A 43 2.67 -9.48 -14.76
CA LEU A 43 3.74 -10.44 -14.47
C LEU A 43 5.09 -9.87 -14.94
N VAL A 44 6.02 -9.75 -14.01
CA VAL A 44 7.40 -9.34 -14.29
C VAL A 44 8.22 -10.59 -14.52
N ASN A 45 8.57 -10.84 -15.78
CA ASN A 45 9.19 -12.08 -16.25
C ASN A 45 10.72 -12.02 -16.32
N ASP A 46 11.33 -10.85 -16.09
CA ASP A 46 12.77 -10.69 -16.26
C ASP A 46 13.55 -11.10 -14.99
N THR A 47 14.65 -11.81 -15.21
CA THR A 47 15.45 -12.40 -14.14
C THR A 47 16.32 -11.30 -13.53
N GLY A 48 16.18 -11.05 -12.22
CA GLY A 48 16.84 -9.91 -11.58
C GLY A 48 16.11 -8.58 -11.79
N ALA A 49 14.87 -8.60 -12.28
CA ALA A 49 14.04 -7.40 -12.37
C ALA A 49 13.85 -6.72 -11.01
N SER A 50 13.82 -5.39 -11.06
CA SER A 50 13.52 -4.53 -9.93
C SER A 50 12.25 -3.72 -10.18
N VAL A 51 11.47 -3.49 -9.13
CA VAL A 51 10.34 -2.56 -9.14
C VAL A 51 10.71 -1.33 -8.33
N GLU A 52 10.46 -0.15 -8.88
CA GLU A 52 10.62 1.11 -8.15
C GLU A 52 9.26 1.71 -7.83
N ILE A 53 9.09 2.14 -6.57
CA ILE A 53 7.88 2.78 -6.07
C ILE A 53 8.26 4.15 -5.55
N ALA A 54 7.63 5.19 -6.09
CA ALA A 54 7.79 6.57 -5.68
C ALA A 54 6.44 7.30 -5.82
N LEU A 55 6.28 8.42 -5.13
CA LEU A 55 5.12 9.27 -5.36
C LEU A 55 5.16 9.87 -6.77
N ALA A 56 4.03 9.80 -7.45
CA ALA A 56 3.83 10.44 -8.73
C ALA A 56 3.77 11.98 -8.55
N PRO A 57 4.33 12.77 -9.48
CA PRO A 57 4.18 14.22 -9.46
C PRO A 57 2.73 14.66 -9.73
N GLN A 58 1.95 13.82 -10.42
CA GLN A 58 0.55 14.08 -10.72
C GLN A 58 -0.33 13.87 -9.48
N ARG A 59 -1.25 14.81 -9.25
CA ARG A 59 -2.28 14.69 -8.22
C ARG A 59 -3.65 14.50 -8.88
N LEU A 60 -4.46 13.60 -8.32
CA LEU A 60 -5.84 13.41 -8.75
C LEU A 60 -6.76 14.35 -7.93
N PRO A 61 -7.36 15.38 -8.54
CA PRO A 61 -8.33 16.22 -7.83
C PRO A 61 -9.60 15.40 -7.53
N LEU A 62 -10.06 15.47 -6.28
CA LEU A 62 -11.28 14.79 -5.84
C LEU A 62 -12.32 15.85 -5.44
N ILE A 63 -13.56 15.67 -5.89
CA ILE A 63 -14.71 16.47 -5.43
C ILE A 63 -15.26 15.82 -4.16
N GLN A 64 -15.51 16.64 -3.13
CA GLN A 64 -16.07 16.18 -1.85
C GLN A 64 -17.35 16.96 -1.54
N SER A 65 -18.34 16.28 -0.97
CA SER A 65 -19.53 16.96 -0.41
C SER A 65 -19.11 17.88 0.73
N ARG A 66 -19.86 18.97 0.96
CA ARG A 66 -19.62 19.89 2.09
C ARG A 66 -19.68 19.19 3.43
N ASP A 67 -20.52 18.16 3.54
CA ASP A 67 -20.71 17.38 4.77
C ASP A 67 -19.76 16.17 4.85
N HIS A 68 -18.73 16.09 3.99
CA HIS A 68 -17.79 14.98 3.99
C HIS A 68 -16.82 15.05 5.19
N ALA A 69 -16.93 14.06 6.07
CA ALA A 69 -15.97 13.84 7.15
C ALA A 69 -15.26 12.48 6.97
N HIS A 70 -13.95 12.52 6.69
CA HIS A 70 -13.15 11.33 6.41
C HIS A 70 -13.27 10.26 7.50
N PHE A 71 -13.15 10.67 8.77
CA PHE A 71 -13.18 9.72 9.90
C PHE A 71 -14.58 9.16 10.17
N ASP A 72 -15.67 9.86 9.82
CA ASP A 72 -17.02 9.29 9.91
C ASP A 72 -17.22 8.17 8.90
N VAL A 73 -16.70 8.36 7.67
CA VAL A 73 -16.73 7.32 6.64
C VAL A 73 -15.95 6.08 7.11
N VAL A 74 -14.74 6.28 7.67
CA VAL A 74 -13.93 5.17 8.19
C VAL A 74 -14.65 4.43 9.32
N ARG A 75 -15.18 5.16 10.31
CA ARG A 75 -15.93 4.56 11.43
C ARG A 75 -17.11 3.74 10.94
N ARG A 76 -17.93 4.30 10.05
CA ARG A 76 -19.11 3.62 9.50
C ARG A 76 -18.72 2.36 8.74
N LYS A 77 -17.68 2.44 7.89
CA LYS A 77 -17.25 1.30 7.06
C LYS A 77 -16.62 0.16 7.85
N LEU A 78 -15.91 0.48 8.93
CA LEU A 78 -15.23 -0.52 9.77
C LEU A 78 -16.04 -0.93 11.01
N GLY A 79 -17.24 -0.38 11.19
CA GLY A 79 -18.07 -0.64 12.37
C GLY A 79 -17.46 -0.15 13.68
N TRP A 80 -16.63 0.90 13.64
CA TRP A 80 -15.95 1.42 14.83
C TRP A 80 -16.85 2.40 15.58
N SER A 81 -17.40 1.96 16.71
CA SER A 81 -18.01 2.81 17.73
C SER A 81 -16.93 3.21 18.74
N GLY A 82 -16.41 4.43 18.62
CA GLY A 82 -15.38 4.90 19.54
C GLY A 82 -15.91 5.01 20.98
N GLY A 83 -15.45 4.14 21.88
CA GLY A 83 -15.45 4.36 23.32
C GLY A 83 -16.68 3.89 24.11
N PHE A 84 -16.40 3.16 25.19
CA PHE A 84 -17.31 2.78 26.28
C PHE A 84 -17.99 4.04 26.85
N THR A 85 -19.30 4.17 26.70
CA THR A 85 -20.12 5.10 27.47
C THR A 85 -20.39 4.44 28.83
N GLY A 86 -19.53 4.74 29.81
CA GLY A 86 -19.90 4.63 31.22
C GLY A 86 -20.87 5.73 31.60
#